data_AF-A0A3C0JLZ2-F1
#
_entry.id   AF-A0A3C0JLZ2-F1
#
_cell.length_a   1.000
_cell.length_b   1.000
_cell.length_c   1.000
_cell.angle_alpha   90.00
_cell.angle_beta   90.00
_cell.angle_gamma   90.00
#
_symmetry.space_group_name_H-M   'P 1'
#
loop_
_entity.id
_entity.type
_entity.pdbx_description
1 polymer ?
#
loop_
_entity_poly.entity_id
_entity_poly.type
_entity_poly.pdbx_seq_one_letter_code
_entity_poly.pdbx_strand_id
1 'polypeptide(L)'
;MPSFIVMAAMKGRFVSDQGNLYDNFQMMGYVDAPGPTEAVTQFVDQTPYPVRWEDVEYLWAEQLALTDGNAHHGDYDRVYVESLRRKWSQGSE
;
A
#
# COMPACT_ATOMS: atom_id res chain seq x y z
N MET A 1 3.29 -18.15 7.81
CA MET A 1 2.61 -17.17 6.93
C MET A 1 3.68 -16.44 6.15
N PRO A 2 3.46 -16.15 4.85
CA PRO A 2 4.36 -15.27 4.12
C PRO A 2 4.36 -13.87 4.71
N SER A 3 5.54 -13.24 4.69
CA SER A 3 5.74 -11.86 5.12
C SER A 3 5.66 -10.92 3.93
N PHE A 4 5.01 -9.78 4.11
CA PHE A 4 4.82 -8.76 3.09
C PHE A 4 5.34 -7.42 3.58
N ILE A 5 5.83 -6.60 2.65
CA ILE A 5 6.04 -5.16 2.85
C ILE A 5 4.83 -4.43 2.27
N VAL A 6 4.19 -3.59 3.07
CA VAL A 6 3.08 -2.73 2.64
C VAL A 6 3.63 -1.38 2.20
N MET A 7 3.19 -0.95 1.03
CA MET A 7 3.65 0.26 0.36
C MET A 7 2.44 1.15 0.03
N ALA A 8 2.63 2.46 0.11
CA ALA A 8 1.63 3.47 -0.24
C ALA A 8 2.12 4.30 -1.42
N ALA A 9 1.31 4.41 -2.47
CA ALA A 9 1.50 5.42 -3.51
C ALA A 9 0.93 6.74 -2.97
N MET A 10 1.78 7.75 -2.87
CA MET A 10 1.42 9.05 -2.33
C MET A 10 0.98 9.96 -3.47
N LYS A 11 -0.01 10.81 -3.21
CA LYS A 11 -0.45 11.83 -4.16
C LYS A 11 0.68 12.83 -4.41
N GLY A 12 0.77 13.27 -5.66
CA GLY A 12 1.83 14.15 -6.13
C GLY A 12 2.93 13.38 -6.86
N ARG A 13 3.80 14.12 -7.54
CA ARG A 13 4.91 13.55 -8.31
C ARG A 13 6.21 14.20 -7.88
N PHE A 14 7.26 13.39 -7.78
CA PHE A 14 8.60 13.95 -7.71
C PHE A 14 9.09 14.27 -9.11
N VAL A 15 9.60 15.48 -9.30
CA VAL A 15 10.27 15.89 -10.53
C VAL A 15 11.75 15.91 -10.22
N SER A 16 12.56 15.11 -10.94
CA SER A 16 14.01 15.26 -10.82
C SER A 16 14.48 16.56 -11.45
N ASP A 17 15.68 16.98 -11.10
CA ASP A 17 16.34 18.14 -11.72
C ASP A 17 16.49 18.01 -13.25
N GLN A 18 16.42 16.78 -13.79
CA GLN A 18 16.46 16.48 -15.22
C GLN A 18 15.07 16.41 -15.87
N GLY A 19 13.99 16.65 -15.11
CA GLY A 19 12.61 16.68 -15.60
C GLY A 19 11.91 15.32 -15.63
N ASN A 20 12.55 14.25 -15.15
CA ASN A 20 11.89 12.94 -15.07
C ASN A 20 10.87 12.95 -13.93
N LEU A 21 9.68 12.41 -14.19
CA LEU A 21 8.64 12.24 -13.20
C LEU A 21 8.79 10.87 -12.52
N TYR A 22 8.72 10.86 -11.20
CA TYR A 22 8.73 9.64 -10.40
C TYR A 22 7.48 9.60 -9.53
N ASP A 23 6.92 8.40 -9.44
CA ASP A 23 5.86 8.12 -8.48
C ASP A 23 6.44 8.19 -7.08
N ASN A 24 5.74 8.89 -6.20
CA ASN A 24 6.11 8.97 -4.79
C ASN A 24 5.53 7.75 -4.08
N PHE A 25 6.37 6.96 -3.45
CA PHE A 25 5.93 5.83 -2.63
C PHE A 25 6.56 5.84 -1.25
N GLN A 26 5.80 5.40 -0.27
CA GLN A 26 6.22 5.28 1.12
C GLN A 26 6.09 3.83 1.59
N MET A 27 7.15 3.32 2.24
CA MET A 27 7.09 2.07 2.98
C MET A 27 6.29 2.28 4.26
N MET A 28 5.27 1.45 4.48
CA MET A 28 4.34 1.59 5.60
C MET A 28 4.67 0.61 6.73
N GLY A 29 4.96 -0.65 6.40
CA GLY A 29 5.25 -1.64 7.42
C GLY A 29 5.37 -3.04 6.88
N TYR A 30 5.59 -3.98 7.79
CA TYR A 30 5.61 -5.41 7.50
C TYR A 30 4.38 -6.08 8.09
N VAL A 31 3.80 -7.02 7.34
CA VAL A 31 2.64 -7.80 7.79
C VAL A 31 2.81 -9.24 7.35
N ASP A 32 2.55 -10.18 8.26
CA ASP A 32 2.39 -11.59 7.92
C ASP A 32 0.93 -11.84 7.56
N ALA A 33 0.67 -12.36 6.37
CA ALA A 33 -0.68 -12.57 5.84
C ALA A 33 -0.72 -13.76 4.86
N PRO A 34 -1.89 -14.30 4.50
CA PRO A 34 -1.99 -15.36 3.50
C PRO A 34 -1.79 -14.86 2.05
N GLY A 35 -1.97 -13.56 1.80
CA GLY A 35 -1.86 -12.94 0.48
C GLY A 35 -1.68 -11.42 0.56
N PRO A 36 -1.36 -10.76 -0.57
CA PRO A 36 -1.05 -9.33 -0.60
C PRO A 36 -2.26 -8.45 -0.25
N THR A 37 -3.46 -8.81 -0.71
CA THR A 37 -4.69 -8.08 -0.38
C THR A 37 -5.04 -8.19 1.09
N GLU A 38 -4.86 -9.36 1.69
CA GLU A 38 -5.03 -9.58 3.12
C GLU A 38 -3.98 -8.82 3.93
N ALA A 39 -2.74 -8.73 3.45
CA ALA A 39 -1.69 -7.93 4.09
C ALA A 39 -2.06 -6.45 4.16
N VAL A 40 -2.54 -5.87 3.05
CA VAL A 40 -3.00 -4.47 3.04
C VAL A 40 -4.21 -4.27 3.94
N THR A 41 -5.19 -5.17 3.87
CA THR A 41 -6.41 -5.09 4.70
C THR A 41 -6.06 -5.11 6.18
N GLN A 42 -5.23 -6.08 6.59
CA GLN A 42 -4.79 -6.21 7.98
C GLN A 42 -3.97 -5.00 8.43
N PHE A 43 -3.10 -4.45 7.58
CA PHE A 43 -2.35 -3.24 7.89
C PHE A 43 -3.28 -2.05 8.17
N VAL A 44 -4.30 -1.87 7.33
CA VAL A 44 -5.27 -0.78 7.47
C VAL A 44 -6.12 -0.96 8.74
N ASP A 45 -6.54 -2.19 9.03
CA ASP A 45 -7.34 -2.49 10.23
C ASP A 45 -6.54 -2.33 11.54
N GLN A 46 -5.21 -2.49 11.48
CA GLN A 46 -4.32 -2.44 12.64
C GLN A 46 -3.30 -1.30 12.58
N THR A 47 -3.59 -0.23 11.83
CA THR A 47 -2.58 0.79 11.51
C THR A 47 -1.91 1.34 12.79
N PRO A 48 -0.60 1.11 12.99
CA PRO A 48 0.03 1.31 14.29
C PRO A 48 0.35 2.78 14.59
N TYR A 49 0.08 3.68 13.65
CA TYR A 49 0.33 5.10 13.75
C TYR A 49 -0.72 5.92 12.97
N PRO A 50 -0.93 7.21 13.29
CA PRO A 50 -1.85 8.04 12.54
C PRO A 50 -1.39 8.25 11.09
N VAL A 51 -2.25 7.90 10.12
CA VAL A 51 -1.98 8.12 8.69
C VAL A 51 -2.96 9.14 8.13
N ARG A 52 -2.44 10.13 7.40
CA ARG A 52 -3.24 11.05 6.59
C ARG A 52 -3.61 10.38 5.27
N TRP A 53 -4.69 9.62 5.28
CA TRP A 53 -5.14 8.87 4.10
C TRP A 53 -5.51 9.75 2.91
N GLU A 54 -5.73 11.05 3.11
CA GLU A 54 -5.94 12.01 2.02
C GLU A 54 -4.72 12.19 1.11
N ASP A 55 -3.51 11.93 1.62
CA ASP A 55 -2.25 12.01 0.89
C ASP A 55 -1.90 10.70 0.16
N VAL A 56 -2.69 9.63 0.36
CA VAL A 56 -2.46 8.32 -0.24
C VAL A 56 -3.42 8.10 -1.41
N GLU A 57 -2.90 7.60 -2.53
CA GLU A 57 -3.69 7.25 -3.72
C GLU A 57 -4.15 5.80 -3.67
N TYR A 58 -3.23 4.86 -3.47
CA TYR A 58 -3.50 3.45 -3.25
C TYR A 58 -2.40 2.78 -2.44
N LEU A 59 -2.73 1.62 -1.86
CA LEU A 59 -1.81 0.74 -1.17
C LEU A 59 -1.60 -0.54 -1.98
N TRP A 60 -0.45 -1.17 -1.82
CA TRP A 60 -0.21 -2.54 -2.26
C TRP A 60 0.75 -3.23 -1.29
N ALA A 61 0.89 -4.55 -1.45
CA ALA A 61 1.81 -5.36 -0.66
C ALA A 61 2.68 -6.21 -1.57
N GLU A 62 3.99 -6.21 -1.31
CA GLU A 62 4.94 -7.07 -2.00
C GLU A 62 5.39 -8.18 -1.06
N GLN A 63 5.42 -9.42 -1.54
CA GLN A 63 5.89 -10.54 -0.73
C GLN A 63 7.41 -10.48 -0.55
N LEU A 64 7.89 -10.70 0.67
CA LEU A 64 9.30 -10.86 1.00
C LEU A 64 9.73 -12.31 0.76
N ALA A 65 10.05 -12.65 -0.48
CA ALA A 65 10.64 -13.95 -0.82
C ALA A 65 11.84 -13.81 -1.78
N LEU A 66 12.71 -14.81 -1.82
CA LEU A 66 13.82 -14.90 -2.76
C LEU A 66 13.36 -15.75 -3.95
N THR A 67 12.54 -15.16 -4.82
CA THR A 67 12.02 -15.82 -6.02
C THR A 67 12.09 -14.86 -7.20
N ASP A 68 12.34 -15.39 -8.41
CA ASP A 68 12.49 -14.58 -9.63
C ASP A 68 11.22 -13.80 -10.03
N GLY A 69 10.06 -14.21 -9.50
CA GLY A 69 8.79 -13.51 -9.66
C GLY A 69 8.43 -12.63 -8.46
N ASN A 70 9.37 -11.87 -7.90
CA ASN A 70 9.11 -10.83 -6.89
C ASN A 70 9.50 -9.45 -7.41
N ALA A 71 9.19 -8.40 -6.66
CA ALA A 71 9.33 -7.00 -7.09
C ALA A 71 8.41 -6.68 -8.27
N HIS A 72 7.12 -6.85 -8.06
CA HIS A 72 6.10 -6.54 -9.07
C HIS A 72 5.90 -5.03 -9.26
N HIS A 73 6.67 -4.18 -8.56
CA HIS A 73 6.68 -2.73 -8.71
C HIS A 73 5.28 -2.09 -8.66
N GLY A 74 4.34 -2.67 -7.89
CA GLY A 74 2.95 -2.19 -7.84
C GLY A 74 2.03 -2.73 -8.95
N ASP A 75 2.42 -3.82 -9.62
CA ASP A 75 1.57 -4.63 -10.52
C ASP A 75 0.63 -5.58 -9.75
N TYR A 76 0.82 -5.73 -8.43
CA TYR A 76 -0.16 -6.39 -7.58
C TYR A 76 -1.45 -5.59 -7.44
N ASP A 77 -2.54 -6.26 -7.04
CA ASP A 77 -3.86 -5.65 -6.84
C ASP A 77 -3.77 -4.39 -5.98
N ARG A 78 -4.04 -3.25 -6.61
CA ARG A 78 -4.02 -1.93 -5.98
C ARG A 78 -5.27 -1.75 -5.13
N VAL A 79 -5.06 -1.49 -3.85
CA VAL A 79 -6.15 -1.18 -2.93
C VAL A 79 -6.29 0.34 -2.82
N TYR A 80 -7.26 0.89 -3.54
CA TYR A 80 -7.52 2.32 -3.57
C TYR A 80 -8.11 2.81 -2.24
N VAL A 81 -7.62 3.95 -1.74
CA VAL A 81 -8.09 4.51 -0.45
C VAL A 81 -9.59 4.78 -0.45
N GLU A 82 -10.17 5.11 -1.61
CA GLU A 82 -11.61 5.33 -1.73
C GLU A 82 -12.45 4.08 -1.43
N SER A 83 -11.94 2.88 -1.70
CA SER A 83 -12.65 1.64 -1.36
C SER A 83 -12.60 1.37 0.15
N LEU A 84 -11.49 1.71 0.80
CA LEU A 84 -11.33 1.63 2.26
C LEU A 84 -12.28 2.59 3.00
N ARG A 85 -12.42 3.83 2.49
CA ARG A 85 -13.35 4.82 3.05
C ARG A 85 -14.81 4.34 3.02
N ARG A 86 -15.24 3.66 1.95
CA ARG A 86 -16.61 3.11 1.85
C ARG A 86 -16.88 2.07 2.93
N LYS A 87 -15.92 1.17 3.18
CA LYS A 87 -16.01 0.14 4.23
C LYS A 87 -16.17 0.76 5.63
N TRP A 88 -15.43 1.84 5.92
CA TRP A 88 -15.56 2.56 7.20
C TRP A 88 -16.85 3.37 7.33
N SER A 89 -17.33 3.99 6.26
CA SER A 89 -18.64 4.68 6.28
C SER A 89 -19.81 3.72 6.49
N GLN A 90 -19.68 2.45 6.08
CA GLN A 90 -20.71 1.43 6.24
C GLN A 90 -20.66 0.69 7.60
N GLY A 91 -19.54 0.74 8.31
CA GLY A 91 -19.40 0.17 9.67
C GLY A 91 -19.77 1.14 10.80
N SER A 92 -20.34 2.29 10.46
CA SER A 92 -20.68 3.38 11.40
C SER A 92 -22.21 3.54 11.63
N GLU A 93 -23.02 2.61 11.13
CA GLU A 93 -24.48 2.51 11.38
C GLU A 93 -24.82 1.35 12.33
#